data_AF-A0A0N4XBV3-F1
#
_entry.id   AF-A0A0N4XBV3-F1
#
_cell.length_a   1.000
_cell.length_b   1.000
_cell.length_c   1.000
_cell.angle_alpha   90.00
_cell.angle_beta   90.00
_cell.angle_gamma   90.00
#
_symmetry.space_group_name_H-M   'P 1'
#
loop_
_entity.id
_entity.type
_entity.pdbx_description
1 polymer ?
#
loop_
_entity_poly.entity_id
_entity_poly.type
_entity_poly.pdbx_seq_one_letter_code
_entity_poly.pdbx_strand_id
1 'polypeptide(L)'
;MQTAGGGWVVFQRRVNGSDSFWDHSWTEYKHGFGKIGKNTTFWLGNEALHQLTYKDPNVTLRVEMRGDRTPNAKNPNGFWWNHYFKFRVCNMLL
;
A
#
# COMPACT_ATOMS: atom_id res chain seq x y z
N MET A 1 -2.72 4.01 -14.11
CA MET A 1 -3.02 2.63 -13.64
C MET A 1 -4.52 2.44 -13.80
N GLN A 2 -4.96 1.59 -14.73
CA GLN A 2 -6.40 1.38 -15.01
C GLN A 2 -6.84 0.06 -14.36
N THR A 3 -6.94 0.06 -13.03
CA THR A 3 -7.58 -1.04 -12.29
C THR A 3 -8.99 -0.57 -11.92
N ALA A 4 -10.01 -1.41 -12.13
CA ALA A 4 -11.39 -1.13 -11.71
C ALA A 4 -11.90 0.28 -12.08
N GLY A 5 -11.74 0.68 -13.34
CA GLY A 5 -12.16 2.01 -13.81
C GLY A 5 -11.18 3.16 -13.53
N GLY A 6 -10.08 2.92 -12.81
CA GLY A 6 -9.08 3.94 -12.49
C GLY A 6 -9.43 4.77 -11.25
N GLY A 7 -8.78 5.93 -11.07
CA GLY A 7 -9.02 6.84 -9.93
C GLY A 7 -8.34 6.44 -8.61
N TRP A 8 -7.63 5.30 -8.59
CA TRP A 8 -6.93 4.83 -7.39
C TRP A 8 -5.62 5.57 -7.15
N VAL A 9 -5.43 6.03 -5.90
CA VAL A 9 -4.13 6.49 -5.40
C VAL A 9 -3.38 5.28 -4.83
N VAL A 10 -2.19 5.00 -5.37
CA VAL A 10 -1.31 3.96 -4.82
C VAL A 10 -0.45 4.58 -3.73
N PHE A 11 -0.67 4.17 -2.49
CA PHE A 11 0.11 4.65 -1.34
C PHE A 11 1.16 3.65 -0.87
N GLN A 12 1.05 2.38 -1.27
CA GLN A 12 2.00 1.34 -0.93
C GLN A 12 2.19 0.39 -2.11
N ARG A 13 3.42 -0.10 -2.30
CA ARG A 13 3.72 -1.17 -3.24
C ARG A 13 4.91 -1.99 -2.76
N ARG A 14 4.83 -3.32 -2.92
CA ARG A 14 5.99 -4.23 -2.88
C ARG A 14 6.17 -4.84 -4.27
N VAL A 15 7.33 -4.68 -4.88
CA VAL A 15 7.66 -5.32 -6.16
C VAL A 15 8.60 -6.49 -5.95
N ASN A 16 9.59 -6.31 -5.11
CA ASN A 16 10.67 -7.25 -4.80
C ASN A 16 11.13 -7.06 -3.34
N GLY A 17 12.12 -7.83 -2.92
CA GLY A 17 12.75 -7.71 -1.60
C GLY A 17 13.88 -6.67 -1.54
N SER A 18 14.00 -5.76 -2.51
CA SER A 18 15.14 -4.81 -2.54
C SER A 18 15.05 -3.75 -1.45
N ASP A 19 13.83 -3.35 -1.09
CA ASP A 19 13.61 -2.39 -0.02
C ASP A 19 12.90 -3.11 1.14
N SER A 20 13.55 -3.04 2.29
CA SER A 20 13.03 -3.58 3.54
C SER A 20 11.91 -2.68 4.09
N PHE A 21 11.01 -3.27 4.87
CA PHE A 21 9.99 -2.54 5.62
C PHE A 21 10.21 -2.69 7.14
N TRP A 22 11.06 -3.63 7.58
CA TRP A 22 11.16 -3.98 8.99
C TRP A 22 12.12 -3.06 9.77
N ASP A 23 12.99 -2.33 9.08
CA ASP A 23 14.08 -1.51 9.61
C ASP A 23 13.81 0.01 9.55
N HIS A 24 12.58 0.41 9.24
CA HIS A 24 12.19 1.83 9.23
C HIS A 24 11.67 2.31 10.59
N SER A 25 12.12 3.48 10.99
CA SER A 25 11.68 4.20 12.18
C SER A 25 10.24 4.72 12.06
N TRP A 26 9.65 5.11 13.19
CA TRP A 26 8.34 5.77 13.20
C TRP A 26 8.31 7.01 12.31
N THR A 27 9.35 7.83 12.34
CA THR A 27 9.47 9.05 11.52
C THR A 27 9.46 8.74 10.02
N GLU A 28 10.09 7.64 9.60
CA GLU A 28 10.06 7.20 8.20
C GLU A 28 8.68 6.66 7.83
N TYR A 29 8.00 5.92 8.69
CA TYR A 29 6.60 5.53 8.45
C TYR A 29 5.66 6.75 8.40
N LYS A 30 5.92 7.76 9.23
CA LYS A 30 5.19 9.03 9.27
C LYS A 30 5.25 9.76 7.94
N HIS A 31 6.47 9.99 7.43
CA HIS A 31 6.71 10.79 6.22
C HIS A 31 6.79 9.99 4.91
N GLY A 32 6.97 8.67 4.99
CA GLY A 32 7.15 7.79 3.84
C GLY A 32 8.62 7.48 3.53
N PHE A 33 8.82 6.41 2.77
CA PHE A 33 10.13 5.93 2.34
C PHE A 33 10.04 5.16 1.02
N GLY A 34 11.20 4.88 0.42
CA GLY A 34 11.32 4.27 -0.90
C GLY A 34 11.17 5.30 -2.03
N LYS A 35 11.25 4.82 -3.28
CA LYS A 35 11.13 5.68 -4.47
C LYS A 35 9.75 5.51 -5.09
N ILE A 36 9.06 6.59 -5.45
CA ILE A 36 7.77 6.50 -6.14
C ILE A 36 8.03 6.31 -7.64
N GLY A 37 7.45 5.25 -8.22
CA GLY A 37 7.70 4.87 -9.61
C GLY A 37 6.89 3.66 -10.04
N LYS A 38 6.94 3.35 -11.34
CA LYS A 38 6.12 2.28 -11.94
C LYS A 38 6.48 0.88 -11.42
N ASN A 39 7.73 0.64 -11.02
CA ASN A 39 8.24 -0.66 -10.60
C ASN A 39 9.07 -0.58 -9.31
N THR A 40 8.70 0.30 -8.40
CA THR A 40 9.44 0.54 -7.15
C THR A 40 8.63 0.12 -5.94
N THR A 41 9.35 -0.19 -4.86
CA THR A 41 8.80 -0.48 -3.55
C THR A 41 8.80 0.82 -2.73
N PHE A 42 7.67 1.18 -2.13
CA PHE A 42 7.55 2.41 -1.35
C PHE A 42 6.38 2.39 -0.37
N TRP A 43 6.46 3.29 0.61
CA TRP A 43 5.40 3.70 1.51
C TRP A 43 5.21 5.21 1.40
N LEU A 44 4.00 5.66 1.05
CA LEU A 44 3.72 7.08 0.82
C LEU A 44 3.84 7.93 2.08
N GLY A 45 3.63 7.33 3.24
CA GLY A 45 3.62 8.03 4.51
C GLY A 45 2.23 8.04 5.15
N ASN A 46 2.25 7.83 6.45
CA ASN A 46 1.12 7.80 7.34
C ASN A 46 0.37 9.14 7.41
N GLU A 47 1.08 10.27 7.40
CA GLU A 47 0.44 11.61 7.38
C GLU A 47 -0.35 11.84 6.09
N ALA A 48 0.22 11.48 4.95
CA ALA A 48 -0.46 11.58 3.66
C ALA A 48 -1.70 10.69 3.62
N LEU A 49 -1.60 9.46 4.12
CA LEU A 49 -2.72 8.54 4.27
C LEU A 49 -3.82 9.09 5.18
N HIS A 50 -3.47 9.69 6.32
CA HIS A 50 -4.41 10.34 7.20
C HIS A 50 -5.15 11.47 6.46
N GLN A 51 -4.43 12.36 5.79
CA GLN A 51 -5.02 13.48 5.04
C GLN A 51 -5.96 13.01 3.91
N LEU A 52 -5.60 11.94 3.20
CA LEU A 52 -6.43 11.36 2.15
C LEU A 52 -7.72 10.75 2.70
N THR A 53 -7.60 9.99 3.79
CA THR A 53 -8.72 9.22 4.35
C THR A 53 -9.60 10.02 5.31
N TYR A 54 -9.11 11.13 5.86
CA TYR A 54 -9.87 11.99 6.77
C TYR A 54 -10.93 12.83 6.02
N LYS A 55 -10.57 13.36 4.84
CA LYS A 55 -11.41 14.26 4.04
C LYS A 55 -12.72 13.62 3.55
N ASP A 56 -12.71 12.32 3.27
CA ASP A 56 -13.89 11.59 2.80
C ASP A 56 -14.19 10.39 3.71
N PRO A 57 -15.40 10.29 4.30
CA PRO A 57 -15.82 9.13 5.08
C PRO A 57 -15.98 7.82 4.30
N ASN A 58 -16.07 7.89 2.97
CA ASN A 58 -16.39 6.76 2.11
C ASN A 58 -15.21 6.29 1.27
N VAL A 59 -13.99 6.41 1.80
CA VAL A 59 -12.80 5.87 1.12
C VAL A 59 -12.84 4.34 1.12
N THR A 60 -12.62 3.76 -0.06
CA THR A 60 -12.42 2.33 -0.24
C THR A 60 -10.92 2.05 -0.35
N LEU A 61 -10.42 1.10 0.42
CA LEU A 61 -9.09 0.54 0.27
C LEU A 61 -9.17 -0.72 -0.59
N ARG A 62 -8.30 -0.83 -1.58
CA ARG A 62 -8.09 -2.05 -2.36
C ARG A 62 -6.69 -2.58 -2.10
N VAL A 63 -6.60 -3.85 -1.69
CA VAL A 63 -5.32 -4.56 -1.55
C VAL A 63 -5.23 -5.56 -2.68
N GLU A 64 -4.13 -5.53 -3.42
CA GLU A 64 -3.85 -6.47 -4.50
C GLU A 64 -2.58 -7.26 -4.19
N MET A 65 -2.65 -8.58 -4.35
CA MET A 65 -1.52 -9.50 -4.16
C MET A 65 -1.30 -10.30 -5.44
N ARG A 66 -0.03 -10.42 -5.84
CA ARG A 66 0.41 -11.14 -7.03
C ARG A 66 1.52 -12.10 -6.68
N GLY A 67 1.35 -13.33 -7.14
CA GLY A 67 2.29 -14.42 -6.98
C GLY A 67 2.33 -14.98 -5.56
N ASP A 68 2.71 -16.24 -5.48
CA ASP A 68 2.94 -16.95 -4.24
C ASP A 68 4.39 -17.45 -4.26
N ARG A 69 5.19 -16.95 -3.32
CA ARG A 69 6.63 -17.26 -3.21
C ARG A 69 6.91 -18.46 -2.30
N THR A 70 5.88 -19.13 -1.80
CA THR A 70 6.06 -20.33 -0.98
C THR A 70 6.58 -21.50 -1.83
N PRO A 71 7.51 -22.31 -1.30
CA PRO A 71 7.93 -23.54 -1.97
C PRO A 71 6.72 -24.45 -2.22
N ASN A 72 6.59 -24.95 -3.45
CA ASN A 72 5.46 -25.79 -3.89
C ASN A 72 4.08 -25.10 -3.87
N ALA A 73 4.05 -23.77 -4.02
CA ALA A 73 2.82 -23.02 -4.20
C ALA A 73 1.94 -23.66 -5.28
N LYS A 74 0.67 -23.94 -4.94
CA LYS A 74 -0.30 -24.48 -5.91
C LYS A 74 -0.62 -23.49 -7.03
N ASN A 75 -0.46 -22.19 -6.76
CA ASN A 75 -0.70 -21.13 -7.73
C ASN A 75 0.38 -20.03 -7.62
N PRO A 76 1.60 -20.28 -8.11
CA PRO A 76 2.75 -19.37 -7.95
C PRO A 76 2.55 -18.04 -8.66
N ASN A 77 1.64 -17.96 -9.64
CA ASN A 77 1.31 -16.77 -10.40
C ASN A 77 -0.08 -16.22 -10.06
N GLY A 78 -0.68 -16.64 -8.94
CA GLY A 78 -2.03 -16.26 -8.59
C GLY A 78 -2.19 -14.76 -8.37
N PHE A 79 -3.42 -14.29 -8.53
CA PHE A 79 -3.81 -12.90 -8.31
C PHE A 79 -5.02 -12.85 -7.40
N TRP A 80 -4.87 -12.13 -6.30
CA TRP A 80 -5.92 -11.95 -5.29
C TRP A 80 -6.08 -10.48 -4.98
N TRP A 81 -7.30 -10.09 -4.67
CA TRP A 81 -7.59 -8.74 -4.22
C TRP A 81 -8.71 -8.75 -3.20
N ASN A 82 -8.74 -7.72 -2.35
CA ASN A 82 -9.85 -7.47 -1.45
C ASN A 82 -10.16 -5.97 -1.38
N HIS A 83 -11.40 -5.65 -1.02
CA HIS A 83 -11.85 -4.29 -0.75
C HIS A 83 -12.22 -4.14 0.73
N TYR A 84 -11.80 -3.03 1.32
CA TYR A 84 -12.23 -2.59 2.65
C TYR A 84 -12.91 -1.23 2.51
N PHE A 85 -14.17 -1.17 2.91
CA PHE A 85 -14.97 0.05 2.82
C PHE A 85 -14.79 0.90 4.09
N LYS A 86 -15.02 2.21 3.97
CA LYS A 86 -14.88 3.18 5.07
C LYS A 86 -13.50 3.13 5.72
N PHE A 87 -12.46 2.97 4.90
CA PHE A 87 -11.09 2.90 5.37
C PHE A 87 -10.63 4.25 5.92
N ARG A 88 -10.02 4.24 7.11
CA ARG A 88 -9.57 5.43 7.82
C ARG A 88 -8.19 5.20 8.42
N VAL A 89 -7.35 6.21 8.32
CA VAL A 89 -6.11 6.33 9.08
C VAL A 89 -6.27 7.49 10.04
N CYS A 90 -6.11 7.24 11.34
CA CYS A 90 -6.28 8.27 12.38
C CYS A 90 -5.10 9.25 12.42
N ASN A 91 -5.31 10.38 13.10
CA ASN A 91 -4.23 11.33 13.34
C ASN A 91 -3.14 10.67 14.18
N MET A 92 -1.89 10.87 13.79
CA MET A 92 -0.70 10.27 14.39
C MET A 92 0.08 11.32 15.18
N LEU A 93 -0.62 11.93 16.14
CA LEU A 93 -0.01 12.76 17.18
C LEU A 93 0.73 11.83 18.15
N LEU A 94 2.01 11.62 17.87
CA LEU A 94 3.04 11.30 18.85
C LEU A 94 4.07 12.42 18.81
#